data_AF-A0A848B3P8-F1
#
_entry.id   AF-A0A848B3P8-F1
#
_cell.length_a   1.000
_cell.length_b   1.000
_cell.length_c   1.000
_cell.angle_alpha   90.00
_cell.angle_beta   90.00
_cell.angle_gamma   90.00
#
_symmetry.space_group_name_H-M   'P 1'
#
loop_
_entity.id
_entity.type
_entity.pdbx_description
1 polymer ?
#
loop_
_entity_poly.entity_id
_entity_poly.type
_entity_poly.pdbx_seq_one_letter_code
_entity_poly.pdbx_strand_id
1 'polypeptide(L)'
;MMGNDIQMLHALNRLRQSIKAVHAIRNEINKGLAGIRRENLSQALTQKKHLKKLKESYERLTQETACLPPLDQASILEPEFDYITTIENILTTTQELKRGADIGAESREALQDGLVKFYDGLRAELLAAGTEKKAK
;
A
#
# COMPACT_ATOMS: atom_id res chain seq x y z
N MET A 1 -30.93 22.60 14.74
CA MET A 1 -29.99 22.43 13.61
C MET A 1 -28.54 22.17 14.06
N MET A 2 -28.07 22.59 15.25
CA MET A 2 -26.68 22.35 15.71
C MET A 2 -26.25 20.88 15.91
N GLY A 3 -27.17 19.93 16.09
CA GLY A 3 -26.83 18.52 16.33
C GLY A 3 -26.19 17.82 15.13
N ASN A 4 -26.60 18.18 13.91
CA ASN A 4 -26.07 17.58 12.67
C ASN A 4 -24.66 18.08 12.35
N ASP A 5 -24.35 19.34 12.66
CA ASP A 5 -23.03 19.93 12.39
C ASP A 5 -21.95 19.28 13.27
N ILE A 6 -22.25 19.03 14.55
CA ILE A 6 -21.32 18.36 15.48
C ILE A 6 -21.07 16.90 15.05
N GLN A 7 -22.12 16.17 14.65
CA GLN A 7 -21.99 14.80 14.16
C GLN A 7 -21.14 14.72 12.88
N MET A 8 -21.35 15.66 11.95
CA MET A 8 -20.56 15.74 10.72
C MET A 8 -19.09 16.07 11.01
N LEU A 9 -18.81 17.02 11.92
CA LEU A 9 -17.44 17.32 12.35
C LEU A 9 -16.74 16.10 12.97
N HIS A 10 -17.44 15.30 13.77
CA HIS A 10 -16.89 14.06 14.31
C HIS A 10 -16.62 13.02 13.22
N ALA A 11 -17.50 12.87 12.24
CA ALA A 11 -17.32 11.96 11.12
C ALA A 11 -16.10 12.34 10.25
N LEU A 12 -15.97 13.62 9.89
CA LEU A 12 -14.83 14.13 9.14
C LEU A 12 -13.50 13.94 9.91
N ASN A 13 -13.53 14.13 11.23
CA ASN A 13 -12.35 13.88 12.05
C ASN A 13 -11.96 12.40 12.07
N ARG A 14 -12.90 11.47 12.18
CA ARG A 14 -12.62 10.03 12.11
C ARG A 14 -12.07 9.64 10.74
N LEU A 15 -12.68 10.13 9.66
CA LEU A 15 -12.20 9.94 8.29
C LEU A 15 -10.74 10.40 8.15
N ARG A 16 -10.43 11.61 8.61
CA ARG A 16 -9.07 12.15 8.57
C ARG A 16 -8.06 11.28 9.32
N GLN A 17 -8.45 10.71 10.47
CA GLN A 17 -7.58 9.81 11.22
C GLN A 17 -7.39 8.47 10.50
N SER A 18 -8.45 7.92 9.89
CA SER A 18 -8.38 6.69 9.10
C SER A 18 -7.47 6.84 7.88
N ILE A 19 -7.56 7.95 7.14
CA ILE A 19 -6.66 8.25 6.01
C ILE A 19 -5.20 8.27 6.48
N LYS A 20 -4.92 8.99 7.58
CA LYS A 20 -3.57 9.04 8.17
C LYS A 20 -3.06 7.66 8.57
N ALA A 21 -3.91 6.82 9.15
CA ALA A 21 -3.53 5.47 9.57
C ALA A 21 -3.15 4.59 8.37
N VAL A 22 -3.97 4.60 7.30
CA VAL A 22 -3.68 3.89 6.05
C VAL A 22 -2.34 4.36 5.46
N HIS A 23 -2.14 5.67 5.33
CA HIS A 23 -0.90 6.24 4.78
C HIS A 23 0.32 5.93 5.64
N ALA A 24 0.18 5.88 6.96
CA ALA A 24 1.28 5.50 7.86
C ALA A 24 1.71 4.05 7.59
N ILE A 25 0.77 3.10 7.52
CA ILE A 25 1.07 1.70 7.25
C ILE A 25 1.66 1.54 5.84
N ARG A 26 1.11 2.24 4.84
CA ARG A 26 1.66 2.28 3.47
C ARG A 26 3.11 2.73 3.46
N ASN A 27 3.44 3.80 4.20
CA ASN A 27 4.81 4.30 4.29
C ASN A 27 5.76 3.29 4.94
N GLU A 28 5.32 2.56 5.97
CA GLU A 28 6.13 1.51 6.58
C GLU A 28 6.38 0.33 5.63
N ILE A 29 5.37 -0.09 4.87
CA ILE A 29 5.52 -1.09 3.81
C ILE A 29 6.52 -0.59 2.76
N ASN A 30 6.34 0.63 2.25
CA ASN A 30 7.20 1.21 1.23
C ASN A 30 8.67 1.27 1.67
N LYS A 31 8.94 1.71 2.90
CA LYS A 31 10.30 1.69 3.48
C LYS A 31 10.87 0.28 3.53
N GLY A 32 10.06 -0.69 4.00
CA GLY A 32 10.48 -2.10 4.06
C GLY A 32 10.78 -2.69 2.68
N LEU A 33 9.98 -2.35 1.67
CA LEU A 33 10.16 -2.84 0.31
C LEU A 33 11.28 -2.11 -0.46
N ALA A 34 11.57 -0.85 -0.13
CA ALA A 34 12.66 -0.09 -0.74
C ALA A 34 14.04 -0.74 -0.53
N GLY A 35 14.20 -1.51 0.56
CA GLY A 35 15.42 -2.26 0.87
C GLY A 35 15.57 -3.58 0.08
N ILE A 36 14.55 -4.00 -0.65
CA ILE A 36 14.56 -5.30 -1.35
C ILE A 36 15.37 -5.21 -2.64
N ARG A 37 16.22 -6.20 -2.86
CA ARG A 37 17.11 -6.43 -3.99
C ARG A 37 16.98 -7.89 -4.41
N ARG A 38 17.68 -8.27 -5.48
CA ARG A 38 17.59 -9.60 -6.08
C ARG A 38 18.01 -10.70 -5.09
N GLU A 39 19.07 -10.44 -4.35
CA GLU A 39 19.69 -11.33 -3.36
C GLU A 39 18.81 -11.57 -2.12
N ASN A 40 17.86 -10.69 -1.82
CA ASN A 40 17.03 -10.76 -0.63
C ASN A 40 15.52 -10.65 -0.93
N LEU A 41 15.07 -11.02 -2.13
CA LEU A 41 13.65 -10.99 -2.54
C LEU A 41 12.70 -11.58 -1.50
N SER A 42 13.10 -12.70 -0.88
CA SER A 42 12.29 -13.38 0.15
C SER A 42 12.02 -12.53 1.40
N GLN A 43 12.83 -11.51 1.68
CA GLN A 43 12.63 -10.58 2.79
C GLN A 43 11.40 -9.69 2.57
N ALA A 44 10.91 -9.51 1.34
CA ALA A 44 9.65 -8.80 1.09
C ALA A 44 8.47 -9.43 1.85
N LEU A 45 8.49 -10.76 2.04
CA LEU A 45 7.45 -11.50 2.76
C LEU A 45 7.31 -11.10 4.23
N THR A 46 8.30 -10.42 4.81
CA THR A 46 8.18 -9.82 6.16
C THR A 46 7.05 -8.78 6.24
N GLN A 47 6.68 -8.18 5.10
CA GLN A 47 5.64 -7.17 5.01
C GLN A 47 4.21 -7.74 5.03
N LYS A 48 4.02 -9.07 4.99
CA LYS A 48 2.69 -9.70 5.06
C LYS A 48 1.87 -9.27 6.28
N LYS A 49 2.53 -9.09 7.43
CA LYS A 49 1.88 -8.59 8.65
C LYS A 49 1.39 -7.15 8.49
N HIS A 50 2.17 -6.29 7.83
CA HIS A 50 1.78 -4.92 7.54
C HIS A 50 0.67 -4.86 6.49
N LEU A 51 0.70 -5.71 5.47
CA LEU A 51 -0.39 -5.82 4.48
C LEU A 51 -1.72 -6.21 5.13
N LYS A 52 -1.71 -7.17 6.07
CA LYS A 52 -2.93 -7.53 6.82
C LYS A 52 -3.50 -6.33 7.58
N LYS A 53 -2.64 -5.61 8.32
CA LYS A 53 -3.04 -4.38 9.04
C LYS A 53 -3.54 -3.29 8.08
N LEU A 54 -2.94 -3.17 6.91
CA LEU A 54 -3.37 -2.20 5.90
C LEU A 54 -4.78 -2.52 5.40
N LYS A 55 -5.08 -3.79 5.12
CA LYS A 55 -6.43 -4.25 4.75
C LYS A 55 -7.46 -3.96 5.84
N GLU A 56 -7.15 -4.27 7.09
CA GLU A 56 -8.01 -3.94 8.24
C GLU A 56 -8.24 -2.42 8.37
N SER A 57 -7.20 -1.62 8.14
CA SER A 57 -7.32 -0.15 8.15
C SER A 57 -8.13 0.38 6.96
N TYR A 58 -8.04 -0.27 5.81
CA TYR A 58 -8.82 0.05 4.62
C TYR A 58 -10.31 -0.27 4.82
N GLU A 59 -10.64 -1.41 5.43
CA GLU A 59 -12.02 -1.75 5.82
C GLU A 59 -12.62 -0.72 6.79
N ARG A 60 -11.81 -0.16 7.70
CA ARG A 60 -12.27 0.97 8.52
C ARG A 60 -12.44 2.23 7.68
N LEU A 61 -11.54 2.51 6.74
CA LEU A 61 -11.64 3.68 5.87
C LEU A 61 -12.89 3.66 4.99
N THR A 62 -13.29 2.49 4.45
CA THR A 62 -14.53 2.34 3.68
C THR A 62 -15.77 2.67 4.51
N GLN A 63 -15.76 2.37 5.80
CA GLN A 63 -16.86 2.74 6.71
C GLN A 63 -16.88 4.26 6.99
N GLU A 64 -15.73 4.86 7.26
CA GLU A 64 -15.65 6.29 7.63
C GLU A 64 -15.85 7.22 6.42
N THR A 65 -15.61 6.76 5.20
CA THR A 65 -15.89 7.51 3.96
C THR A 65 -17.39 7.64 3.68
N ALA A 66 -18.26 6.85 4.33
CA ALA A 66 -19.71 6.93 4.16
C ALA A 66 -20.32 8.31 4.49
N CYS A 67 -19.58 9.18 5.18
CA CYS A 67 -19.97 10.57 5.41
C CYS A 67 -19.81 11.49 4.18
N LEU A 68 -19.22 11.00 3.09
CA LEU A 68 -18.97 11.75 1.87
C LEU A 68 -19.89 11.31 0.71
N PRO A 69 -20.11 12.17 -0.30
CA PRO A 69 -20.70 11.76 -1.58
C PRO A 69 -19.89 10.65 -2.27
N PRO A 70 -20.52 9.75 -3.07
CA PRO A 70 -19.85 8.61 -3.69
C PRO A 70 -18.59 8.95 -4.51
N LEU A 71 -18.60 10.08 -5.22
CA LEU A 71 -17.45 10.52 -6.02
C LEU A 71 -16.23 10.83 -5.14
N ASP A 72 -16.46 11.50 -4.01
CA ASP A 72 -15.42 11.83 -3.05
C ASP A 72 -14.92 10.58 -2.31
N GLN A 73 -15.81 9.62 -2.03
CA GLN A 73 -15.41 8.30 -1.50
C GLN A 73 -14.46 7.60 -2.46
N ALA A 74 -14.82 7.51 -3.75
CA ALA A 74 -14.02 6.84 -4.77
C ALA A 74 -12.61 7.45 -4.86
N SER A 75 -12.51 8.79 -4.86
CA SER A 75 -11.21 9.50 -4.90
C SER A 75 -10.26 9.17 -3.74
N ILE A 76 -10.81 8.70 -2.61
CA ILE A 76 -10.04 8.29 -1.44
C ILE A 76 -9.77 6.78 -1.46
N LEU A 77 -10.77 5.97 -1.84
CA LEU A 77 -10.71 4.51 -1.72
C LEU A 77 -9.94 3.85 -2.86
N GLU A 78 -10.14 4.28 -4.10
CA GLU A 78 -9.53 3.64 -5.28
C GLU A 78 -8.00 3.61 -5.21
N PRO A 79 -7.29 4.72 -4.91
CA PRO A 79 -5.83 4.68 -4.83
C PRO A 79 -5.30 3.73 -3.75
N GLU A 80 -6.03 3.60 -2.64
CA GLU A 80 -5.63 2.72 -1.54
C GLU A 80 -5.91 1.25 -1.88
N PHE A 81 -7.00 0.97 -2.59
CA PHE A 81 -7.32 -0.36 -3.10
C PHE A 81 -6.28 -0.83 -4.14
N ASP A 82 -5.94 0.03 -5.10
CA ASP A 82 -4.94 -0.26 -6.13
C ASP A 82 -3.57 -0.56 -5.51
N TYR A 83 -3.18 0.24 -4.50
CA TYR A 83 -1.96 0.00 -3.75
C TYR A 83 -2.00 -1.34 -3.01
N ILE A 84 -3.07 -1.65 -2.28
CA ILE A 84 -3.22 -2.93 -1.56
C ILE A 84 -3.10 -4.12 -2.52
N THR A 85 -3.80 -4.05 -3.66
CA THR A 85 -3.81 -5.09 -4.69
C THR A 85 -2.41 -5.30 -5.26
N THR A 86 -1.71 -4.20 -5.57
CA THR A 86 -0.33 -4.24 -6.08
C THR A 86 0.61 -4.94 -5.10
N ILE A 87 0.58 -4.54 -3.82
CA ILE A 87 1.43 -5.14 -2.78
C ILE A 87 1.08 -6.61 -2.55
N GLU A 88 -0.21 -6.96 -2.52
CA GLU A 88 -0.63 -8.35 -2.38
C GLU A 88 -0.11 -9.23 -3.51
N ASN A 89 -0.22 -8.78 -4.75
CA ASN A 89 0.28 -9.50 -5.91
C ASN A 89 1.79 -9.75 -5.81
N ILE A 90 2.56 -8.70 -5.50
CA ILE A 90 4.02 -8.79 -5.37
C ILE A 90 4.45 -9.74 -4.27
N LEU A 91 3.79 -9.69 -3.11
CA LEU A 91 4.07 -10.61 -2.01
C LEU A 91 3.65 -12.05 -2.33
N THR A 92 2.60 -12.23 -3.13
CA THR A 92 2.13 -13.54 -3.60
C THR A 92 3.11 -14.14 -4.59
N THR A 93 3.50 -13.40 -5.64
CA THR A 93 4.53 -13.80 -6.61
C THR A 93 5.84 -14.13 -5.90
N THR A 94 6.28 -13.30 -4.95
CA THR A 94 7.49 -13.57 -4.16
C THR A 94 7.36 -14.88 -3.35
N GLN A 95 6.17 -15.16 -2.81
CA GLN A 95 5.91 -16.37 -2.03
C GLN A 95 5.95 -17.64 -2.90
N GLU A 96 5.41 -17.56 -4.12
CA GLU A 96 5.40 -18.65 -5.10
C GLU A 96 6.82 -18.97 -5.58
N LEU A 97 7.61 -17.92 -5.90
CA LEU A 97 9.02 -18.07 -6.21
C LEU A 97 9.79 -18.75 -5.09
N LYS A 98 9.58 -18.32 -3.84
CA LYS A 98 10.23 -18.93 -2.66
C LYS A 98 9.84 -20.40 -2.46
N ARG A 99 8.59 -20.77 -2.79
CA ARG A 99 8.10 -22.16 -2.67
C ARG A 99 8.63 -23.08 -3.76
N GLY A 100 9.35 -22.55 -4.75
CA GLY A 100 9.82 -23.34 -5.87
C GLY A 100 8.66 -23.79 -6.75
N ALA A 101 7.64 -22.94 -6.97
CA ALA A 101 6.56 -23.22 -7.91
C ALA A 101 7.12 -23.73 -9.24
N ASP A 102 6.41 -24.68 -9.86
CA ASP A 102 6.82 -25.29 -11.12
C ASP A 102 6.45 -24.36 -12.29
N ILE A 103 7.30 -23.36 -12.53
CA ILE A 103 7.07 -22.27 -13.48
C ILE A 103 8.12 -22.22 -14.60
N GLY A 104 8.96 -23.24 -14.75
CA GLY A 104 10.07 -23.25 -15.71
C GLY A 104 11.17 -22.22 -15.36
N ALA A 105 12.38 -22.43 -15.89
CA ALA A 105 13.54 -21.57 -15.57
C ALA A 105 13.39 -20.15 -16.13
N GLU A 106 12.94 -20.02 -17.39
CA GLU A 106 12.77 -18.73 -18.07
C GLU A 106 11.72 -17.85 -17.38
N SER A 107 10.53 -18.40 -17.08
CA SER A 107 9.48 -17.62 -16.38
C SER A 107 9.91 -17.25 -14.97
N ARG A 108 10.69 -18.10 -14.29
CA ARG A 108 11.24 -17.78 -12.96
C ARG A 108 12.18 -16.58 -13.02
N GLU A 109 13.07 -16.54 -13.99
CA GLU A 109 13.98 -15.41 -14.20
C GLU A 109 13.21 -14.14 -14.54
N ALA A 110 12.24 -14.21 -15.46
CA ALA A 110 11.39 -13.08 -15.83
C ALA A 110 10.60 -12.51 -14.64
N LEU A 111 10.06 -13.38 -13.77
CA LEU A 111 9.36 -12.95 -12.56
C LEU A 111 10.30 -12.30 -11.54
N GLN A 112 11.51 -12.84 -11.35
CA GLN A 112 12.50 -12.21 -10.48
C GLN A 112 12.90 -10.83 -11.00
N ASP A 113 13.11 -10.68 -12.31
CA ASP A 113 13.42 -9.39 -12.93
C ASP A 113 12.27 -8.40 -12.82
N GLY A 114 11.03 -8.85 -13.03
CA GLY A 114 9.85 -8.03 -12.83
C GLY A 114 9.75 -7.50 -11.40
N LEU A 115 9.98 -8.36 -10.40
CA LEU A 115 10.01 -7.94 -8.99
C LEU A 115 11.12 -6.93 -8.70
N VAL A 116 12.33 -7.17 -9.20
CA VAL A 116 13.45 -6.23 -9.01
C VAL A 116 13.13 -4.87 -9.63
N LYS A 117 12.61 -4.84 -10.86
CA LYS A 117 12.17 -3.60 -11.53
C LYS A 117 11.10 -2.86 -10.74
N PHE A 118 10.13 -3.57 -10.16
CA PHE A 118 9.15 -2.97 -9.27
C PHE A 118 9.83 -2.28 -8.08
N TYR A 119 10.74 -2.96 -7.39
CA TYR A 119 11.41 -2.39 -6.22
C TYR A 119 12.35 -1.23 -6.58
N ASP A 120 12.97 -1.25 -7.76
CA ASP A 120 13.74 -0.12 -8.31
C ASP A 120 12.85 1.08 -8.59
N GLY A 121 11.69 0.88 -9.21
CA GLY A 121 10.69 1.93 -9.43
C GLY A 121 10.23 2.55 -8.12
N LEU A 122 9.86 1.72 -7.13
CA LEU A 122 9.45 2.19 -5.81
C LEU A 122 10.55 3.03 -5.13
N ARG A 123 11.83 2.62 -5.23
CA ARG A 123 12.95 3.41 -4.70
C ARG A 123 13.05 4.77 -5.37
N ALA A 124 12.94 4.82 -6.70
CA ALA A 124 13.00 6.07 -7.46
C ALA A 124 11.85 7.02 -7.06
N GLU A 125 10.63 6.51 -6.92
CA GLU A 125 9.48 7.28 -6.45
C GLU A 125 9.68 7.85 -5.04
N LEU A 126 10.19 7.04 -4.11
CA LEU A 126 10.46 7.48 -2.74
C LEU A 126 11.57 8.54 -2.67
N LEU A 127 12.60 8.42 -3.52
CA LEU A 127 13.66 9.43 -3.64
C LEU A 127 13.09 10.75 -4.19
N ALA A 128 12.30 10.68 -5.27
CA ALA A 128 11.65 11.85 -5.86
C ALA A 128 10.75 12.57 -4.85
N ALA A 129 9.88 11.84 -4.16
CA ALA A 129 9.00 12.38 -3.12
C ALA A 129 9.79 12.98 -1.93
N GLY A 130 10.95 12.40 -1.60
CA GLY A 130 11.85 12.93 -0.57
C GLY A 130 12.56 14.22 -0.99
N THR A 131 12.90 14.36 -2.27
CA THR A 131 13.51 15.59 -2.81
C THR A 131 12.51 16.73 -2.92
N GLU A 132 11.27 16.46 -3.32
CA GLU A 132 10.21 17.47 -3.39
C GLU A 132 9.84 18.04 -2.02
N LYS A 133 9.89 17.22 -0.96
CA LYS A 133 9.67 17.67 0.42
C LYS A 133 10.80 18.54 0.98
N LYS A 134 12.01 18.49 0.42
CA LYS A 134 13.14 19.33 0.82
C LYS A 134 13.20 20.66 0.06
N ALA A 135 12.51 20.75 -1.08
CA ALA A 135 12.47 21.93 -1.94
C ALA A 135 11.29 22.87 -1.63
N LYS A 136 10.37 22.48 -0.73
CA LYS A 136 9.27 23.29 -0.19
C LYS A 136 9.57 23.68 1.24
#